data_AF-A0A971LL26-F1
#
_entry.id   AF-A0A971LL26-F1
#
_cell.length_a   1.000
_cell.length_b   1.000
_cell.length_c   1.000
_cell.angle_alpha   90.00
_cell.angle_beta   90.00
_cell.angle_gamma   90.00
#
_symmetry.space_group_name_H-M   'P 1'
#
loop_
_entity.id
_entity.type
_entity.pdbx_description
1 polymer ?
#
loop_
_entity_poly.entity_id
_entity_poly.type
_entity_poly.pdbx_seq_one_letter_code
_entity_poly.pdbx_strand_id
1 'polypeptide(L)' 'MYRARHLIGLPVVNVATGERVATVRSLVIDLVSGRLQGLVVQRGSLFREPQAFQWQQLHAIGQD' A
#
# COMPACT_ATOMS: atom_id res chain seq x y z
N MET A 1 13.44 8.89 -4.16
CA MET A 1 13.42 7.42 -4.29
C MET A 1 13.01 6.81 -2.94
N TYR A 2 11.90 6.07 -2.88
CA TYR A 2 11.39 5.48 -1.64
C TYR A 2 12.05 4.11 -1.37
N ARG A 3 12.41 3.83 -0.12
CA ARG A 3 12.78 2.48 0.32
C ARG A 3 11.52 1.76 0.79
N ALA A 4 11.50 0.44 0.69
CA ALA A 4 10.37 -0.37 1.18
C ALA A 4 9.93 -0.01 2.60
N ARG A 5 10.91 0.19 3.50
CA ARG A 5 10.67 0.60 4.90
C ARG A 5 9.95 1.94 5.06
N HIS A 6 10.01 2.82 4.06
CA HIS A 6 9.32 4.12 4.09
C HIS A 6 7.84 3.98 3.72
N LEU A 7 7.45 2.87 3.08
CA LEU A 7 6.07 2.62 2.65
C LEU A 7 5.25 1.89 3.71
N ILE A 8 5.90 1.00 4.47
CA ILE A 8 5.25 0.25 5.55
C ILE A 8 4.76 1.23 6.63
N GLY A 9 3.51 1.06 7.06
CA GLY A 9 2.87 1.92 8.06
C GLY A 9 2.19 3.17 7.49
N LEU A 10 2.38 3.48 6.20
CA LEU A 10 1.69 4.63 5.60
C LEU A 10 0.17 4.40 5.54
N PRO A 11 -0.63 5.46 5.75
CA PRO A 11 -2.06 5.39 5.51
C PRO A 11 -2.32 5.27 4.00
N VAL A 12 -3.29 4.42 3.63
CA VAL A 12 -3.84 4.40 2.28
C VAL A 12 -5.11 5.23 2.32
N VAL A 13 -5.20 6.22 1.42
CA VAL A 13 -6.32 7.15 1.33
C VAL A 13 -7.04 6.96 -0.01
N ASN A 14 -8.36 7.10 0.00
CA ASN A 14 -9.14 7.21 -1.23
C ASN A 14 -8.99 8.64 -1.77
N VAL A 15 -8.47 8.80 -2.99
CA VAL A 15 -8.22 10.10 -3.61
C VAL A 15 -9.52 10.89 -3.83
N ALA A 16 -10.62 10.22 -4.14
CA ALA A 16 -11.90 10.89 -4.42
C ALA A 16 -12.58 11.43 -3.16
N THR A 17 -12.40 10.77 -2.01
CA THR A 17 -13.12 11.11 -0.77
C THR A 17 -12.22 11.69 0.32
N GLY A 18 -10.90 11.54 0.20
CA GLY A 18 -9.93 11.87 1.25
C GLY A 18 -9.95 10.91 2.45
N GLU A 19 -10.79 9.86 2.42
CA GLU A 19 -10.93 8.94 3.54
C GLU A 19 -9.74 8.00 3.65
N ARG A 20 -9.22 7.80 4.87
CA ARG A 20 -8.25 6.75 5.16
C ARG A 20 -8.95 5.39 5.14
N VAL A 21 -8.58 4.55 4.17
CA VAL A 21 -9.20 3.23 3.98
C VAL A 21 -8.39 2.10 4.62
N ALA A 22 -7.06 2.24 4.75
CA ALA A 22 -6.21 1.18 5.26
C ALA A 22 -4.84 1.67 5.75
N THR A 23 -3.99 0.74 6.19
CA THR A 23 -2.57 0.97 6.47
C THR A 23 -1.73 -0.05 5.72
N VAL A 24 -0.62 0.37 5.11
CA VAL A 24 0.31 -0.54 4.42
C VAL A 24 0.99 -1.45 5.44
N ARG A 25 0.85 -2.77 5.26
CA ARG A 25 1.46 -3.79 6.13
C ARG A 25 2.73 -4.37 5.52
N SER A 26 2.68 -4.69 4.23
CA SER A 26 3.82 -5.25 3.50
C SER A 26 3.73 -4.94 2.01
N LEU A 27 4.78 -5.30 1.26
CA LEU A 27 4.92 -5.05 -0.17
C LEU A 27 5.00 -6.39 -0.92
N VAL A 28 4.47 -6.41 -2.13
CA VAL A 28 4.63 -7.54 -3.05
C VAL A 28 5.70 -7.16 -4.07
N ILE A 29 6.84 -7.85 -4.02
CA ILE A 29 7.98 -7.57 -4.90
C ILE A 29 8.23 -8.80 -5.77
N ASP A 30 8.36 -8.58 -7.07
CA ASP A 30 8.86 -9.59 -7.99
C ASP A 30 10.37 -9.75 -7.77
N LEU A 31 10.80 -10.94 -7.34
CA LEU A 31 12.20 -11.17 -6.94
C LEU A 31 13.17 -11.29 -8.13
N VAL A 32 12.67 -11.55 -9.34
CA VAL A 32 13.50 -11.66 -10.54
C VAL A 32 13.84 -10.28 -11.09
N SER A 33 12.86 -9.39 -11.16
CA SER A 33 12.98 -8.04 -11.71
C SER A 33 13.23 -6.96 -10.65
N GLY A 34 13.02 -7.27 -9.36
CA GLY A 34 13.11 -6.32 -8.25
C GLY A 34 11.99 -5.28 -8.25
N ARG A 35 10.93 -5.46 -9.05
CA ARG A 35 9.85 -4.49 -9.20
C ARG A 35 8.76 -4.67 -8.16
N LEU A 36 8.27 -3.55 -7.64
CA LEU A 36 7.11 -3.50 -6.74
C LEU A 36 5.84 -3.75 -7.57
N GLN A 37 5.13 -4.84 -7.25
CA GLN A 37 3.90 -5.27 -7.94
C GLN A 37 2.64 -4.83 -7.20
N GLY A 38 2.73 -4.57 -5.90
CA GLY A 38 1.58 -4.19 -5.10
C GLY A 38 1.86 -3.98 -3.62
N LEU A 39 0.81 -3.65 -2.90
CA LEU A 39 0.79 -3.38 -1.47
C LEU A 39 -0.18 -4.34 -0.79
N VAL A 40 0.23 -4.93 0.33
CA VAL A 40 -0.70 -5.60 1.23
C VAL A 40 -1.08 -4.62 2.32
N VAL A 41 -2.38 -4.44 2.51
CA VAL A 41 -2.94 -3.50 3.47
C VAL A 41 -3.73 -4.20 4.55
N GLN A 42 -3.83 -3.55 5.70
CA GLN A 42 -4.70 -3.95 6.79
C GLN A 42 -5.78 -2.89 6.98
N ARG A 43 -7.05 -3.32 7.00
CA ARG A 43 -8.22 -2.48 7.27
C ARG A 43 -8.74 -2.75 8.69
N GLY A 44 -8.84 -1.72 9.52
CA GLY A 44 -9.45 -1.83 10.86
C GLY A 44 -8.72 -2.78 11.82
N SER A 45 -9.49 -3.53 12.63
CA SER A 45 -8.98 -4.41 13.69
C SER A 45 -8.07 -5.54 13.16
N LEU A 46 -7.13 -5.99 14.01
CA LEU A 46 -6.10 -7.00 13.72
C LEU A 46 -6.58 -8.35 13.13
N PHE A 47 -7.89 -8.62 13.18
CA PHE A 47 -8.49 -9.90 12.76
C PHE A 47 -9.13 -9.88 11.36
N ARG A 48 -9.08 -8.76 10.63
CA ARG A 48 -9.60 -8.72 9.25
C ARG A 48 -8.58 -9.27 8.25
N GLU A 49 -9.08 -9.96 7.23
CA GLU A 49 -8.24 -10.49 6.15
C GLU A 49 -7.43 -9.38 5.47
N PRO A 50 -6.13 -9.59 5.23
CA PRO A 50 -5.30 -8.64 4.48
C PRO A 50 -5.81 -8.51 3.05
N GLN A 51 -5.89 -7.28 2.54
CA GLN A 51 -6.25 -7.02 1.15
C GLN A 51 -5.00 -6.60 0.37
N ALA A 52 -4.87 -7.11 -0.86
CA ALA A 52 -3.82 -6.67 -1.77
C ALA A 52 -4.35 -5.61 -2.74
N PHE A 53 -3.57 -4.55 -2.93
CA PHE A 53 -3.73 -3.58 -4.02
C PHE A 53 -2.60 -3.76 -5.03
N GLN A 54 -2.96 -3.82 -6.32
CA GLN A 54 -1.98 -3.83 -7.39
C GLN A 54 -1.37 -2.44 -7.58
N TRP A 55 -0.14 -2.40 -8.08
CA TRP A 55 0.56 -1.15 -8.36
C TRP A 55 -0.23 -0.21 -9.27
N GLN A 56 -0.95 -0.76 -10.25
CA GLN A 56 -1.77 0.01 -11.20
C GLN A 56 -2.95 0.73 -10.54
N GLN A 57 -3.36 0.30 -9.34
CA GLN A 57 -4.44 0.94 -8.57
C GLN A 57 -3.92 2.08 -7.69
N LEU A 58 -2.60 2.28 -7.61
CA LEU A 58 -2.00 3.32 -6.79
C LEU A 58 -1.88 4.62 -7.60
N HIS A 59 -2.48 5.68 -7.07
CA HIS A 59 -2.43 6.99 -7.72
C HIS A 59 -1.08 7.70 -7.47
N ALA A 60 -0.68 7.82 -6.20
CA ALA A 60 0.54 8.51 -5.80
C ALA A 60 1.06 7.95 -4.46
N ILE A 61 2.32 8.30 -4.13
CA ILE A 61 2.94 8.03 -2.83
C ILE A 61 3.52 9.35 -2.29
N GLY A 62 2.98 9.82 -1.16
CA GLY A 62 3.40 11.08 -0.54
C GLY A 62 2.52 12.25 -0.98
N GLN A 63 3.13 13.36 -1.39
CA GLN A 63 2.39 14.46 -1.99
C GLN A 63 1.98 14.09 -3.42
N ASP A 64 0.73 14.39 -3.74
CA ASP A 64 0.17 14.48 -5.09
C ASP A 64 0.59 15.83 -5.70
#